data_AF-A0A944S3E2-F1
#
_entry.id   AF-A0A944S3E2-F1
#
_cell.length_a   1.000
_cell.length_b   1.000
_cell.length_c   1.000
_cell.angle_alpha   90.00
_cell.angle_beta   90.00
_cell.angle_gamma   90.00
#
_symmetry.space_group_name_H-M   'P 1'
#
loop_
_entity.id
_entity.type
_entity.pdbx_description
1 polymer ?
#
loop_
_entity_poly.entity_id
_entity_poly.type
_entity_poly.pdbx_seq_one_letter_code
_entity_poly.pdbx_strand_id
1 'polypeptide(L)'
;FVTAVRTTGIFCRASCTARKPKAQNIEFYPTATEAEHAGYRACKRCRPLDTPGQEPDWLTPLLARLDEEPTRRWTDADLREAGLHPDRVRRWFKTTHGTTFHAFARARRLGLALHRVQDGLPVARVAFEHGYESLSGFNAAFRELLGAAPTSTTAIPLFVQRLATPLGPMVAAASDDGLYLLEFAEPERLEPQVRRLGRRLEAQLVPGTNEILTILASELGEYFEAKIQSFSVPLCPLGTPFQLQVWKQLRQIPYGTTCSYRDLAAAIGRPTAVRAVAGSNGDNRMAIVIPCHRVIGADGSPTGYGGGVWRKQRLLELEG
;
A
#
# COMPACT_ATOMS: atom_id res chain seq x y z
N PHE A 1 -16.51 2.33 12.22
CA PHE A 1 -17.91 2.82 12.26
C PHE A 1 -18.35 3.23 10.86
N VAL A 2 -19.64 3.11 10.55
CA VAL A 2 -20.27 3.59 9.32
C VAL A 2 -21.27 4.70 9.64
N THR A 3 -21.50 5.58 8.67
CA THR A 3 -22.44 6.69 8.76
C THR A 3 -23.75 6.29 8.11
N ALA A 4 -24.79 6.06 8.90
CA ALA A 4 -26.14 5.77 8.45
C ALA A 4 -26.94 7.07 8.28
N VAL A 5 -27.68 7.19 7.18
CA VAL A 5 -28.41 8.41 6.82
C VAL A 5 -29.90 8.14 6.93
N ARG A 6 -30.54 8.66 7.99
CA ARG A 6 -31.96 8.43 8.33
C ARG A 6 -32.89 8.67 7.15
N THR A 7 -32.69 9.78 6.43
CA THR A 7 -33.58 10.19 5.33
C THR A 7 -33.51 9.31 4.09
N THR A 8 -32.39 8.63 3.85
CA THR A 8 -32.23 7.79 2.66
C THR A 8 -32.24 6.30 2.97
N GLY A 9 -32.17 5.92 4.26
CA GLY A 9 -32.01 4.53 4.67
C GLY A 9 -30.71 3.90 4.17
N ILE A 10 -29.68 4.72 3.94
CA ILE A 10 -28.38 4.26 3.40
C ILE A 10 -27.27 4.49 4.41
N PHE A 11 -26.43 3.48 4.63
CA PHE A 11 -25.17 3.68 5.34
C PHE A 11 -23.97 3.74 4.42
N CYS A 12 -22.98 4.54 4.80
CA CYS A 12 -21.81 4.91 4.02
C CYS A 12 -20.53 4.76 4.87
N ARG A 13 -19.39 4.55 4.19
CA ARG A 13 -18.08 4.78 4.80
C ARG A 13 -17.91 6.28 5.09
N ALA A 14 -17.12 6.63 6.10
CA ALA A 14 -16.81 8.04 6.42
C ALA A 14 -16.19 8.79 5.23
N SER A 15 -15.39 8.08 4.42
CA SER A 15 -14.74 8.58 3.19
C SER A 15 -15.65 8.65 1.96
N CYS A 16 -16.96 8.39 2.08
CA CYS A 16 -17.87 8.42 0.94
C CYS A 16 -17.98 9.82 0.32
N THR A 17 -17.85 9.88 -1.02
CA THR A 17 -17.97 11.10 -1.85
C THR A 17 -19.41 11.46 -2.22
N ALA A 18 -20.40 10.73 -1.70
CA ALA A 18 -21.79 11.12 -1.82
C ALA A 18 -22.01 12.48 -1.13
N ARG A 19 -23.04 13.21 -1.58
CA ARG A 19 -23.42 14.51 -1.00
C ARG A 19 -23.58 14.35 0.51
N LYS A 20 -22.84 15.17 1.28
CA LYS A 20 -22.84 15.08 2.74
C LYS A 20 -24.23 15.41 3.28
N PRO A 21 -24.87 14.50 4.05
CA PRO A 21 -26.17 14.76 4.67
C PRO A 21 -26.03 15.75 5.82
N LYS A 22 -27.15 16.37 6.22
CA LYS A 22 -27.18 17.24 7.41
C LYS A 22 -26.90 16.42 8.67
N ALA A 23 -26.18 17.00 9.63
CA ALA A 23 -25.80 16.32 10.89
C ALA A 23 -26.98 15.68 11.62
N GLN A 24 -28.13 16.36 11.66
CA GLN A 24 -29.38 15.85 12.26
C GLN A 24 -29.93 14.56 11.63
N ASN A 25 -29.51 14.22 10.40
CA ASN A 25 -29.99 13.04 9.66
C ASN A 25 -28.99 11.88 9.69
N ILE A 26 -27.96 11.96 10.54
CA ILE A 26 -26.88 10.98 10.60
C ILE A 26 -26.98 10.17 11.89
N GLU A 27 -26.76 8.86 11.78
CA GLU A 27 -26.45 7.94 12.88
C GLU A 27 -25.11 7.25 12.61
N PHE A 28 -24.46 6.75 13.65
CA PHE A 28 -23.20 6.03 13.55
C PHE A 28 -23.36 4.62 14.10
N TYR A 29 -22.88 3.64 13.35
CA TYR A 29 -22.81 2.24 13.79
C TYR A 29 -21.36 1.77 13.85
N PRO A 30 -20.93 1.06 14.90
CA PRO A 30 -19.58 0.50 15.01
C PRO A 30 -19.14 -0.34 13.80
N THR A 31 -20.05 -1.14 13.24
CA THR A 31 -19.82 -2.04 12.10
C THR A 31 -20.86 -1.84 10.99
N ALA A 32 -20.55 -2.32 9.78
CA ALA A 32 -21.50 -2.34 8.68
C ALA A 32 -22.67 -3.30 8.96
N THR A 33 -22.39 -4.46 9.58
CA THR A 33 -23.37 -5.46 9.99
C THR A 33 -24.41 -4.90 10.96
N GLU A 34 -23.99 -4.11 11.95
CA GLU A 34 -24.93 -3.45 12.86
C GLU A 34 -25.83 -2.44 12.14
N ALA A 35 -25.32 -1.73 11.15
CA ALA A 35 -26.13 -0.82 10.34
C ALA A 35 -27.16 -1.59 9.49
N GLU A 36 -26.80 -2.76 8.95
CA GLU A 36 -27.73 -3.64 8.24
C GLU A 36 -28.82 -4.19 9.15
N HIS A 37 -28.46 -4.68 10.34
CA HIS A 37 -29.43 -5.12 11.35
C HIS A 37 -30.36 -4.01 11.81
N ALA A 38 -29.90 -2.75 11.80
CA ALA A 38 -30.73 -1.59 12.08
C ALA A 38 -31.61 -1.14 10.88
N GLY A 39 -31.61 -1.89 9.77
CA GLY A 39 -32.47 -1.65 8.61
C GLY A 39 -31.89 -0.70 7.55
N TYR A 40 -30.63 -0.29 7.68
CA TYR A 40 -29.97 0.52 6.66
C TYR A 40 -29.40 -0.34 5.55
N ARG A 41 -29.50 0.15 4.32
CA ARG A 41 -28.95 -0.52 3.13
C ARG A 41 -27.56 0.02 2.78
N ALA A 42 -26.68 -0.86 2.33
CA ALA A 42 -25.33 -0.47 1.92
C ALA A 42 -25.33 0.50 0.74
N CYS A 43 -24.56 1.59 0.86
CA CYS A 43 -24.39 2.55 -0.21
C CYS A 43 -23.73 1.92 -1.44
N LYS A 44 -24.42 1.95 -2.59
CA LYS A 44 -23.88 1.43 -3.87
C LYS A 44 -22.66 2.19 -4.41
N ARG A 45 -22.41 3.42 -3.90
CA ARG A 45 -21.31 4.28 -4.34
C ARG A 45 -20.01 4.00 -3.61
N CYS A 46 -20.04 3.97 -2.28
CA CYS A 46 -18.84 3.64 -1.49
C CYS A 46 -18.73 2.16 -1.10
N ARG A 47 -19.77 1.37 -1.41
CA ARG A 47 -19.87 -0.07 -1.16
C ARG A 47 -19.29 -0.47 0.20
N PRO A 48 -19.92 -0.01 1.29
CA PRO A 48 -19.33 -0.11 2.63
C PRO A 48 -19.11 -1.54 3.13
N LEU A 49 -19.73 -2.54 2.47
CA LEU A 49 -19.56 -3.97 2.72
C LEU A 49 -18.33 -4.58 2.04
N ASP A 50 -17.88 -4.01 0.93
CA ASP A 50 -16.66 -4.47 0.24
C ASP A 50 -15.45 -4.15 1.13
N THR A 51 -14.30 -4.82 0.93
CA THR A 51 -13.06 -4.35 1.57
C THR A 51 -12.58 -3.09 0.83
N PRO A 52 -12.25 -1.98 1.53
CA PRO A 52 -11.77 -0.77 0.88
C PRO A 52 -10.51 -1.04 0.03
N GLY A 53 -10.59 -0.72 -1.26
CA GLY A 53 -9.45 -0.92 -2.17
C GLY A 53 -9.28 -2.35 -2.68
N GLN A 54 -10.18 -3.27 -2.31
CA GLN A 54 -10.24 -4.60 -2.91
C GLN A 54 -10.59 -4.48 -4.40
N GLU A 55 -9.95 -5.34 -5.18
CA GLU A 55 -10.17 -5.45 -6.60
C GLU A 55 -11.57 -6.03 -6.84
N PRO A 56 -12.32 -5.54 -7.85
CA PRO A 56 -13.62 -6.11 -8.16
C PRO A 56 -13.50 -7.57 -8.61
N ASP A 57 -14.42 -8.43 -8.20
CA ASP A 57 -14.41 -9.87 -8.55
C ASP A 57 -14.31 -10.15 -10.06
N TRP A 58 -14.93 -9.29 -10.87
CA TRP A 58 -14.88 -9.41 -12.34
C TRP A 58 -13.47 -9.21 -12.91
N LEU A 59 -12.56 -8.58 -12.17
CA LEU A 59 -11.19 -8.29 -12.57
C LEU A 59 -10.19 -9.33 -12.05
N THR A 60 -10.54 -10.04 -10.97
CA THR A 60 -9.67 -11.02 -10.30
C THR A 60 -9.05 -12.04 -11.27
N PRO A 61 -9.78 -12.66 -12.22
CA PRO A 61 -9.17 -13.61 -13.15
C PRO A 61 -8.10 -12.99 -14.06
N LEU A 62 -8.27 -11.72 -14.45
CA LEU A 62 -7.28 -11.02 -15.27
C LEU A 62 -5.99 -10.75 -14.49
N LEU A 63 -6.11 -10.39 -13.21
CA LEU A 63 -4.97 -10.08 -12.37
C LEU A 63 -4.20 -11.34 -12.00
N ALA A 64 -4.90 -12.45 -11.72
CA ALA A 64 -4.27 -13.77 -11.55
C ALA A 64 -3.44 -14.16 -12.78
N ARG A 65 -4.00 -14.03 -13.99
CA ARG A 65 -3.24 -14.29 -15.23
C ARG A 65 -2.08 -13.32 -15.46
N LEU A 66 -2.23 -12.06 -15.04
CA LEU A 66 -1.14 -11.09 -15.09
C LEU A 66 0.02 -11.47 -14.15
N ASP A 67 -0.27 -12.20 -13.06
CA ASP A 67 0.73 -12.76 -12.16
C ASP A 67 1.35 -14.06 -12.70
N GLU A 68 0.55 -14.96 -13.26
CA GLU A 68 0.98 -16.23 -13.86
C GLU A 68 1.80 -16.04 -15.14
N GLU A 69 1.49 -15.01 -15.94
CA GLU A 69 2.12 -14.71 -17.23
C GLU A 69 2.83 -13.33 -17.22
N PRO A 70 3.84 -13.11 -16.34
CA PRO A 70 4.36 -11.76 -16.05
C PRO A 70 5.15 -11.13 -17.20
N THR A 71 5.60 -11.93 -18.16
CA THR A 71 6.34 -11.49 -19.36
C THR A 71 5.44 -11.33 -20.59
N ARG A 72 4.16 -11.71 -20.50
CA ARG A 72 3.23 -11.64 -21.63
C ARG A 72 2.97 -10.21 -22.07
N ARG A 73 2.87 -10.02 -23.38
CA ARG A 73 2.31 -8.79 -23.97
C ARG A 73 0.80 -8.92 -24.01
N TRP A 74 0.10 -8.03 -23.31
CA TRP A 74 -1.35 -7.98 -23.31
C TRP A 74 -1.90 -7.08 -24.42
N THR A 75 -3.07 -7.44 -24.95
CA THR A 75 -3.83 -6.73 -25.98
C THR A 75 -5.31 -6.66 -25.62
N ASP A 76 -6.06 -5.79 -26.29
CA ASP A 76 -7.52 -5.75 -26.16
C ASP A 76 -8.18 -7.07 -26.61
N ALA A 77 -7.56 -7.85 -27.50
CA ALA A 77 -8.09 -9.15 -27.91
C ALA A 77 -8.06 -10.14 -26.74
N ASP A 78 -6.96 -10.17 -25.99
CA ASP A 78 -6.83 -11.01 -24.78
C ASP A 78 -7.89 -10.65 -23.73
N LEU A 79 -8.17 -9.35 -23.56
CA LEU A 79 -9.21 -8.89 -22.64
C LEU A 79 -10.60 -9.36 -23.07
N ARG A 80 -10.91 -9.28 -24.37
CA ARG A 80 -12.21 -9.75 -24.90
C ARG A 80 -12.37 -11.25 -24.79
N GLU A 81 -11.31 -12.02 -25.06
CA GLU A 81 -11.29 -13.48 -24.90
C GLU A 81 -11.54 -13.89 -23.44
N ALA A 82 -11.03 -13.11 -22.48
CA ALA A 82 -11.33 -13.27 -21.07
C ALA A 82 -12.74 -12.78 -20.65
N GLY A 83 -13.60 -12.40 -21.60
CA GLY A 83 -14.95 -11.90 -21.33
C GLY A 83 -15.00 -10.47 -20.76
N LEU A 84 -13.92 -9.70 -20.90
CA LEU A 84 -13.80 -8.36 -20.35
C LEU A 84 -13.95 -7.28 -21.42
N HIS A 85 -14.62 -6.19 -21.07
CA HIS A 85 -14.67 -4.99 -21.90
C HIS A 85 -13.42 -4.13 -21.67
N PRO A 86 -12.57 -3.88 -22.69
CA PRO A 86 -11.33 -3.11 -22.53
C PRO A 86 -11.52 -1.73 -21.90
N ASP A 87 -12.59 -1.01 -22.25
CA ASP A 87 -12.88 0.31 -21.68
C ASP A 87 -13.19 0.28 -20.18
N ARG A 88 -13.84 -0.80 -19.70
CA ARG A 88 -14.13 -1.00 -18.28
C ARG A 88 -12.82 -1.22 -17.51
N VAL A 89 -11.95 -2.09 -18.03
CA VAL A 89 -10.62 -2.36 -17.47
C VAL A 89 -9.80 -1.07 -17.45
N ARG A 90 -9.74 -0.35 -18.58
CA ARG A 90 -9.01 0.92 -18.70
C ARG A 90 -9.48 1.96 -17.70
N ARG A 91 -10.79 2.13 -17.55
CA ARG A 91 -11.35 3.10 -16.59
C ARG A 91 -10.97 2.76 -15.16
N TRP A 92 -11.08 1.48 -14.79
CA TRP A 92 -10.69 1.03 -13.46
C TRP A 92 -9.20 1.28 -13.19
N PHE A 93 -8.30 0.88 -14.11
CA PHE A 93 -6.87 1.13 -13.95
C PHE A 93 -6.52 2.62 -13.90
N LYS A 94 -7.20 3.48 -14.66
CA LYS A 94 -6.98 4.93 -14.60
C LYS A 94 -7.37 5.49 -13.24
N THR A 95 -8.48 5.04 -12.68
CA THR A 95 -8.95 5.49 -11.37
C THR A 95 -8.09 4.94 -10.23
N THR A 96 -7.69 3.67 -10.31
CA THR A 96 -6.98 2.98 -9.20
C THR A 96 -5.47 3.14 -9.26
N HIS A 97 -4.87 3.18 -10.45
CA HIS A 97 -3.41 3.22 -10.65
C HIS A 97 -2.92 4.45 -11.41
N GLY A 98 -3.82 5.35 -11.84
CA GLY A 98 -3.46 6.55 -12.61
C GLY A 98 -3.01 6.27 -14.05
N THR A 99 -3.08 5.01 -14.51
CA THR A 99 -2.58 4.58 -15.82
C THR A 99 -3.55 3.61 -16.50
N THR A 100 -3.24 3.15 -17.72
CA THR A 100 -4.04 2.12 -18.39
C THR A 100 -3.53 0.72 -18.04
N PHE A 101 -4.37 -0.31 -18.15
CA PHE A 101 -3.95 -1.71 -17.96
C PHE A 101 -2.73 -2.07 -18.81
N HIS A 102 -2.75 -1.74 -20.10
CA HIS A 102 -1.63 -2.01 -21.02
C HIS A 102 -0.33 -1.33 -20.58
N ALA A 103 -0.40 -0.07 -20.14
CA ALA A 103 0.77 0.65 -19.64
C ALA A 103 1.25 0.08 -18.30
N PHE A 104 0.33 -0.34 -17.42
CA PHE A 104 0.63 -1.01 -16.16
C PHE A 104 1.35 -2.35 -16.39
N ALA A 105 0.78 -3.22 -17.24
CA ALA A 105 1.37 -4.51 -17.61
C ALA A 105 2.74 -4.34 -18.29
N ARG A 106 2.87 -3.36 -19.19
CA ARG A 106 4.15 -3.01 -19.83
C ARG A 106 5.20 -2.59 -18.79
N ALA A 107 4.82 -1.73 -17.84
CA ALA A 107 5.72 -1.25 -16.80
C ALA A 107 6.18 -2.37 -15.87
N ARG A 108 5.27 -3.26 -15.47
CA ARG A 108 5.60 -4.46 -14.67
C ARG A 108 6.63 -5.33 -15.39
N ARG A 109 6.36 -5.64 -16.65
CA ARG A 109 7.25 -6.45 -17.49
C ARG A 109 8.64 -5.84 -17.66
N LEU A 110 8.71 -4.53 -17.85
CA LEU A 110 9.98 -3.80 -17.95
C LEU A 110 10.74 -3.78 -16.60
N GLY A 111 10.03 -3.68 -15.47
CA GLY A 111 10.62 -3.79 -14.14
C GLY A 111 11.27 -5.15 -13.87
N LEU A 112 10.58 -6.23 -14.25
CA LEU A 112 11.15 -7.58 -14.19
C LEU A 112 12.37 -7.75 -15.10
N ALA A 113 12.30 -7.19 -16.31
CA ALA A 113 13.43 -7.18 -17.23
C ALA A 113 14.64 -6.42 -16.63
N LEU A 114 14.42 -5.27 -15.98
CA LEU A 114 15.48 -4.48 -15.35
C LEU A 114 16.19 -5.30 -14.27
N HIS A 115 15.41 -5.95 -13.40
CA HIS A 115 15.94 -6.80 -12.34
C HIS A 115 16.84 -7.92 -12.93
N ARG A 116 16.39 -8.60 -13.97
CA ARG A 116 17.17 -9.65 -14.65
C ARG A 116 18.47 -9.13 -15.29
N VAL A 117 18.43 -7.94 -15.89
CA VAL A 117 19.64 -7.30 -16.46
C VAL A 117 20.64 -6.95 -15.35
N GLN A 118 20.16 -6.49 -14.19
CA GLN A 118 21.01 -6.17 -13.05
C GLN A 118 21.64 -7.41 -12.40
N ASP A 119 20.97 -8.55 -12.45
CA ASP A 119 21.54 -9.86 -12.09
C ASP A 119 22.62 -10.36 -13.08
N GLY A 120 22.95 -9.56 -14.10
CA GLY A 120 24.01 -9.84 -15.07
C GLY A 120 23.56 -10.61 -16.31
N LEU A 121 22.26 -10.80 -16.53
CA LEU A 121 21.79 -11.46 -17.75
C LEU A 121 22.00 -10.56 -18.99
N PRO A 122 22.38 -11.14 -20.15
CA PRO A 122 22.54 -10.38 -21.38
C PRO A 122 21.24 -9.68 -21.81
N VAL A 123 21.30 -8.38 -22.08
CA VAL A 123 20.15 -7.55 -22.45
C VAL A 123 19.36 -8.13 -23.64
N ALA A 124 20.04 -8.70 -24.63
CA ALA A 124 19.40 -9.34 -25.77
C ALA A 124 18.49 -10.51 -25.35
N ARG A 125 19.00 -11.38 -24.48
CA ARG A 125 18.23 -12.51 -23.96
C ARG A 125 17.01 -12.03 -23.19
N VAL A 126 17.21 -11.09 -22.27
CA VAL A 126 16.13 -10.53 -21.45
C VAL A 126 15.05 -9.90 -22.32
N ALA A 127 15.42 -9.14 -23.36
CA ALA A 127 14.47 -8.51 -24.26
C ALA A 127 13.51 -9.53 -24.91
N PHE A 128 14.04 -10.61 -25.47
CA PHE A 128 13.23 -11.64 -26.13
C PHE A 128 12.39 -12.44 -25.13
N GLU A 129 12.95 -12.82 -23.97
CA GLU A 129 12.21 -13.51 -22.90
C GLU A 129 11.05 -12.67 -22.34
N HIS A 130 11.14 -11.34 -22.45
CA HIS A 130 10.10 -10.39 -22.03
C HIS A 130 9.20 -9.93 -23.20
N GLY A 131 9.12 -10.73 -24.27
CA GLY A 131 8.15 -10.54 -25.34
C GLY A 131 8.38 -9.30 -26.20
N TYR A 132 9.65 -8.91 -26.40
CA TYR A 132 10.04 -7.92 -27.40
C TYR A 132 10.61 -8.62 -28.64
N GLU A 133 10.19 -8.16 -29.82
CA GLU A 133 10.64 -8.70 -31.12
C GLU A 133 12.00 -8.13 -31.55
N SER A 134 12.47 -7.05 -30.90
CA SER A 134 13.74 -6.42 -31.22
C SER A 134 14.38 -5.71 -30.02
N LEU A 135 15.70 -5.66 -30.03
CA LEU A 135 16.51 -4.90 -29.07
C LEU A 135 16.23 -3.39 -29.13
N SER A 136 16.01 -2.85 -30.32
CA SER A 136 15.69 -1.44 -30.51
C SER A 136 14.35 -1.07 -29.86
N GLY A 137 13.32 -1.90 -30.05
CA GLY A 137 12.02 -1.73 -29.40
C GLY A 137 12.10 -1.85 -27.88
N PHE A 138 12.89 -2.80 -27.38
CA PHE A 138 13.15 -2.93 -25.93
C PHE A 138 13.83 -1.70 -25.35
N ASN A 139 14.94 -1.25 -25.96
CA ASN A 139 15.67 -0.06 -25.52
C ASN A 139 14.82 1.22 -25.57
N ALA A 140 13.97 1.37 -26.60
CA ALA A 140 13.05 2.50 -26.70
C ALA A 140 12.01 2.48 -25.57
N ALA A 141 11.41 1.32 -25.30
CA ALA A 141 10.45 1.18 -24.20
C ALA A 141 11.09 1.39 -22.82
N PHE A 142 12.34 0.96 -22.63
CA PHE A 142 13.13 1.22 -21.43
C PHE A 142 13.37 2.70 -21.21
N ARG A 143 13.83 3.42 -22.24
CA ARG A 143 14.07 4.87 -22.13
C ARG A 143 12.78 5.65 -21.89
N GLU A 144 11.68 5.25 -22.51
CA GLU A 144 10.37 5.88 -22.32
C GLU A 144 9.89 5.75 -20.86
N LEU A 145 10.08 4.59 -20.25
CA LEU A 145 9.59 4.32 -18.90
C LEU A 145 10.55 4.79 -17.80
N LEU A 146 11.85 4.55 -17.97
CA LEU A 146 12.87 4.66 -16.92
C LEU A 146 13.86 5.80 -17.18
N GLY A 147 13.77 6.48 -18.33
CA GLY A 147 14.62 7.62 -18.70
C GLY A 147 16.05 7.25 -19.11
N ALA A 148 16.43 5.96 -19.06
CA ALA A 148 17.78 5.49 -19.36
C ALA A 148 17.76 4.17 -20.14
N ALA A 149 18.92 3.79 -20.71
CA ALA A 149 19.09 2.48 -21.32
C ALA A 149 19.25 1.38 -20.24
N PRO A 150 18.89 0.12 -20.55
CA PRO A 150 18.98 -0.99 -19.59
C PRO A 150 20.38 -1.20 -19.01
N THR A 151 21.43 -1.02 -19.82
CA THR A 151 22.83 -1.21 -19.41
C THR A 151 23.43 -0.01 -18.67
N SER A 152 22.78 1.16 -18.73
CA SER A 152 23.34 2.40 -18.17
C SER A 152 22.70 2.79 -16.85
N THR A 153 21.74 2.01 -16.34
CA THR A 153 21.01 2.34 -15.13
C THR A 153 21.50 1.52 -13.94
N THR A 154 21.93 2.22 -12.89
CA THR A 154 22.24 1.66 -11.57
C THR A 154 21.01 1.61 -10.66
N ALA A 155 19.85 2.00 -11.18
CA ALA A 155 18.65 2.20 -10.40
C ALA A 155 18.05 0.88 -9.94
N ILE A 156 17.94 0.67 -8.63
CA ILE A 156 17.32 -0.54 -8.07
C ILE A 156 15.82 -0.56 -8.46
N PRO A 157 15.29 -1.65 -9.04
CA PRO A 157 13.86 -1.82 -9.25
C PRO A 157 13.20 -1.95 -7.88
N LEU A 158 12.34 -0.99 -7.57
CA LEU A 158 11.49 -1.05 -6.39
C LEU A 158 10.08 -1.42 -6.83
N PHE A 159 9.69 -2.67 -6.56
CA PHE A 159 8.35 -3.15 -6.87
C PHE A 159 7.35 -2.46 -5.97
N VAL A 160 6.24 -2.00 -6.57
CA VAL A 160 5.17 -1.29 -5.89
C VAL A 160 3.87 -2.06 -6.07
N GLN A 161 3.25 -2.43 -4.95
CA GLN A 161 1.98 -3.13 -4.91
C GLN A 161 0.96 -2.36 -4.08
N ARG A 162 -0.31 -2.37 -4.52
CA ARG A 162 -1.44 -1.93 -3.69
C ARG A 162 -1.97 -3.14 -2.94
N LEU A 163 -2.13 -3.02 -1.63
CA LEU A 163 -2.64 -4.08 -0.76
C LEU A 163 -3.97 -3.62 -0.15
N ALA A 164 -5.01 -4.44 -0.29
CA ALA A 164 -6.30 -4.16 0.34
C ALA A 164 -6.22 -4.52 1.84
N THR A 165 -6.74 -3.65 2.71
CA THR A 165 -6.84 -3.94 4.15
C THR A 165 -8.19 -3.48 4.69
N PRO A 166 -8.66 -4.01 5.83
CA PRO A 166 -9.87 -3.53 6.50
C PRO A 166 -9.84 -2.02 6.83
N LEU A 167 -8.64 -1.43 6.94
CA LEU A 167 -8.44 -0.02 7.26
C LEU A 167 -8.21 0.88 6.02
N GLY A 168 -8.35 0.35 4.81
CA GLY A 168 -8.07 1.07 3.58
C GLY A 168 -7.05 0.39 2.69
N PRO A 169 -6.97 0.77 1.40
CA PRO A 169 -5.85 0.37 0.57
C PRO A 169 -4.55 0.92 1.16
N MET A 170 -3.52 0.10 1.17
CA MET A 170 -2.14 0.48 1.43
C MET A 170 -1.33 0.34 0.15
N VAL A 171 -0.21 1.05 0.09
CA VAL A 171 0.81 0.88 -0.94
C VAL A 171 2.09 0.44 -0.27
N ALA A 172 2.61 -0.68 -0.75
CA ALA A 172 3.87 -1.26 -0.33
C ALA A 172 4.91 -1.09 -1.43
N ALA A 173 6.17 -0.85 -1.05
CA ALA A 173 7.28 -0.83 -1.99
C ALA A 173 8.50 -1.61 -1.44
N ALA A 174 9.02 -2.55 -2.22
CA ALA A 174 10.12 -3.44 -1.80
C ALA A 174 11.11 -3.71 -2.94
N SER A 175 12.36 -3.97 -2.56
CA SER A 175 13.34 -4.68 -3.39
C SER A 175 13.55 -6.08 -2.78
N ASP A 176 14.55 -6.81 -3.23
CA ASP A 176 14.91 -8.11 -2.66
C ASP A 176 15.59 -8.00 -1.29
N ASP A 177 16.13 -6.82 -0.94
CA ASP A 177 16.70 -6.55 0.38
C ASP A 177 15.62 -6.46 1.47
N GLY A 178 14.41 -6.02 1.09
CA GLY A 178 13.30 -5.87 2.01
C GLY A 178 12.32 -4.75 1.67
N LEU A 179 11.42 -4.51 2.61
CA LEU A 179 10.37 -3.51 2.52
C LEU A 179 10.93 -2.11 2.80
N TYR A 180 10.60 -1.13 1.95
CA TYR A 180 11.00 0.28 2.09
C TYR A 180 9.84 1.21 2.41
N LEU A 181 8.62 0.83 2.05
CA LEU A 181 7.41 1.62 2.25
C LEU A 181 6.24 0.69 2.52
N LEU A 182 5.40 1.05 3.49
CA LEU A 182 4.06 0.54 3.69
C LEU A 182 3.22 1.66 4.29
N GLU A 183 2.38 2.28 3.48
CA GLU A 183 1.60 3.47 3.86
C GLU A 183 0.20 3.41 3.28
N PHE A 184 -0.77 4.02 3.97
CA PHE A 184 -2.13 4.10 3.45
C PHE A 184 -2.20 4.95 2.18
N ALA A 185 -3.04 4.54 1.24
CA ALA A 185 -3.03 5.05 -0.12
C ALA A 185 -3.77 6.39 -0.29
N GLU A 186 -3.63 7.30 0.68
CA GLU A 186 -4.07 8.68 0.58
C GLU A 186 -3.09 9.49 -0.29
N PRO A 187 -3.52 10.08 -1.43
CA PRO A 187 -2.62 10.74 -2.37
C PRO A 187 -1.76 11.85 -1.74
N GLU A 188 -2.34 12.67 -0.85
CA GLU A 188 -1.63 13.81 -0.24
C GLU A 188 -0.43 13.36 0.60
N ARG A 189 -0.50 12.15 1.15
CA ARG A 189 0.57 11.57 1.97
C ARG A 189 1.50 10.68 1.16
N LEU A 190 0.95 9.87 0.26
CA LEU A 190 1.70 8.82 -0.43
C LEU A 190 2.64 9.38 -1.50
N GLU A 191 2.16 10.31 -2.34
CA GLU A 191 2.95 10.79 -3.48
C GLU A 191 4.28 11.45 -3.07
N PRO A 192 4.34 12.33 -2.04
CA PRO A 192 5.60 12.91 -1.59
C PRO A 192 6.57 11.86 -1.05
N GLN A 193 6.06 10.81 -0.40
CA GLN A 193 6.86 9.73 0.17
C GLN A 193 7.48 8.87 -0.93
N VAL A 194 6.66 8.42 -1.89
CA VAL A 194 7.10 7.66 -3.06
C VAL A 194 8.15 8.45 -3.86
N ARG A 195 7.92 9.74 -4.11
CA ARG A 195 8.90 10.61 -4.81
C ARG A 195 10.21 10.79 -4.03
N ARG A 196 10.15 10.85 -2.70
CA ARG A 196 11.35 10.95 -1.85
C ARG A 196 12.13 9.64 -1.85
N LEU A 197 11.43 8.51 -1.79
CA LEU A 197 12.01 7.18 -1.84
C LEU A 197 12.77 6.93 -3.13
N GLY A 198 12.12 7.17 -4.28
CA GLY A 198 12.76 7.05 -5.60
C GLY A 198 14.01 7.92 -5.73
N ARG A 199 13.98 9.16 -5.24
CA ARG A 199 15.18 10.03 -5.25
C ARG A 199 16.29 9.57 -4.32
N ARG A 200 15.96 9.12 -3.10
CA ARG A 200 16.96 8.75 -2.09
C ARG A 200 17.70 7.46 -2.44
N LEU A 201 17.00 6.52 -3.07
CA LEU A 201 17.57 5.24 -3.52
C LEU A 201 18.03 5.27 -4.97
N GLU A 202 17.83 6.39 -5.67
CA GLU A 202 17.95 6.46 -7.13
C GLU A 202 17.17 5.31 -7.81
N ALA A 203 16.06 4.88 -7.20
CA ALA A 203 15.32 3.69 -7.55
C ALA A 203 14.21 3.98 -8.56
N GLN A 204 13.95 2.99 -9.41
CA GLN A 204 12.82 3.01 -10.33
C GLN A 204 11.64 2.29 -9.72
N LEU A 205 10.54 3.02 -9.53
CA LEU A 205 9.31 2.45 -8.99
C LEU A 205 8.54 1.76 -10.10
N VAL A 206 8.37 0.45 -9.98
CA VAL A 206 7.70 -0.37 -11.01
C VAL A 206 6.51 -1.09 -10.39
N PRO A 207 5.34 -1.11 -11.06
CA PRO A 207 4.22 -1.87 -10.56
C PRO A 207 4.55 -3.37 -10.59
N GLY A 208 4.22 -4.10 -9.54
CA GLY A 208 4.43 -5.54 -9.49
C GLY A 208 4.52 -6.06 -8.07
N THR A 209 4.94 -7.30 -7.95
CA THR A 209 5.18 -7.99 -6.69
C THR A 209 6.55 -8.66 -6.73
N ASN A 210 7.09 -8.97 -5.56
CA ASN A 210 8.23 -9.85 -5.35
C ASN A 210 7.96 -10.74 -4.12
N GLU A 211 8.96 -11.52 -3.71
CA GLU A 211 8.82 -12.42 -2.55
C GLU A 211 8.47 -11.66 -1.26
N ILE A 212 9.15 -10.54 -1.01
CA ILE A 212 8.92 -9.67 0.16
C ILE A 212 7.48 -9.16 0.21
N LEU A 213 6.94 -8.70 -0.92
CA LEU A 213 5.57 -8.19 -0.99
C LEU A 213 4.52 -9.31 -0.88
N THR A 214 4.83 -10.50 -1.39
CA THR A 214 3.98 -11.69 -1.23
C THR A 214 3.86 -12.10 0.24
N ILE A 215 5.00 -12.18 0.94
CA ILE A 215 5.03 -12.47 2.39
C ILE A 215 4.25 -11.40 3.14
N LEU A 216 4.53 -10.12 2.87
CA LEU A 216 3.84 -9.00 3.53
C LEU A 216 2.32 -9.06 3.33
N ALA A 217 1.84 -9.37 2.12
CA ALA A 217 0.42 -9.47 1.84
C ALA A 217 -0.25 -10.58 2.68
N SER A 218 0.40 -11.74 2.78
CA SER A 218 -0.06 -12.87 3.62
C SER A 218 -0.08 -12.48 5.10
N GLU A 219 1.03 -11.94 5.61
CA GLU A 219 1.16 -11.55 7.02
C GLU A 219 0.19 -10.44 7.40
N LEU A 220 -0.08 -9.47 6.53
CA LEU A 220 -1.10 -8.45 6.78
C LEU A 220 -2.49 -9.08 6.91
N GLY A 221 -2.82 -10.04 6.05
CA GLY A 221 -4.08 -10.80 6.15
C GLY A 221 -4.20 -11.50 7.50
N GLU A 222 -3.17 -12.25 7.90
CA GLU A 222 -3.13 -12.95 9.19
C GLU A 222 -3.15 -12.00 10.40
N TYR A 223 -2.49 -10.84 10.31
CA TYR A 223 -2.47 -9.83 11.37
C TYR A 223 -3.86 -9.23 11.59
N PHE A 224 -4.58 -8.88 10.52
CA PHE A 224 -5.95 -8.35 10.63
C PHE A 224 -6.97 -9.39 11.10
N GLU A 225 -6.65 -10.68 10.99
CA GLU A 225 -7.39 -11.79 11.57
C GLU A 225 -6.91 -12.15 12.99
N ALA A 226 -6.00 -11.37 13.57
CA ALA A 226 -5.37 -11.60 14.88
C ALA A 226 -4.66 -12.97 15.03
N LYS A 227 -4.24 -13.58 13.91
CA LYS A 227 -3.54 -14.87 13.89
C LYS A 227 -2.05 -14.75 14.17
N ILE A 228 -1.45 -13.61 13.83
CA ILE A 228 -0.04 -13.30 14.11
C ILE A 228 0.09 -12.00 14.91
N GLN A 229 1.16 -11.92 15.69
CA GLN A 229 1.48 -10.76 16.54
C GLN A 229 2.77 -10.05 16.11
N SER A 230 3.52 -10.65 15.18
CA SER A 230 4.80 -10.16 14.68
C SER A 230 4.94 -10.45 13.19
N PHE A 231 5.61 -9.56 12.47
CA PHE A 231 5.92 -9.71 11.05
C PHE A 231 7.34 -10.25 10.88
N SER A 232 7.53 -11.18 9.94
CA SER A 232 8.83 -11.73 9.57
C SER A 232 9.48 -11.01 8.39
N VAL A 233 8.70 -10.20 7.65
CA VAL A 233 9.17 -9.47 6.48
C VAL A 233 10.42 -8.62 6.78
N PRO A 234 11.52 -8.76 6.00
CA PRO A 234 12.69 -7.90 6.11
C PRO A 234 12.35 -6.42 5.90
N LEU A 235 12.90 -5.55 6.76
CA LEU A 235 12.63 -4.11 6.73
C LEU A 235 13.91 -3.32 6.42
N CYS A 236 13.82 -2.39 5.46
CA CYS A 236 14.89 -1.48 5.05
C CYS A 236 14.52 -0.02 5.35
N PRO A 237 14.35 0.38 6.63
CA PRO A 237 13.92 1.73 6.97
C PRO A 237 14.95 2.78 6.57
N LEU A 238 14.50 3.88 5.98
CA LEU A 238 15.35 4.99 5.53
C LEU A 238 15.14 6.24 6.39
N GLY A 239 16.04 6.47 7.35
CA GLY A 239 15.96 7.59 8.28
C GLY A 239 17.31 8.22 8.59
N THR A 240 17.31 9.24 9.43
CA THR A 240 18.50 9.70 10.14
C THR A 240 18.88 8.68 11.22
N PRO A 241 20.13 8.69 11.74
CA PRO A 241 20.52 7.79 12.84
C PRO A 241 19.55 7.84 14.03
N PHE A 242 19.04 9.03 14.36
CA PHE A 242 18.06 9.22 15.42
C PHE A 242 16.70 8.58 15.08
N GLN A 243 16.19 8.77 13.86
CA GLN A 243 14.95 8.12 13.41
C GLN A 243 15.07 6.59 13.43
N LEU A 244 16.18 6.05 12.94
CA LEU A 244 16.44 4.61 12.94
C LEU A 244 16.47 4.04 14.38
N GLN A 245 17.07 4.77 15.32
CA GLN A 245 17.07 4.39 16.74
C GLN A 245 15.64 4.36 17.32
N VAL A 246 14.84 5.39 17.04
CA VAL A 246 13.42 5.45 17.46
C VAL A 246 12.63 4.29 16.87
N TRP A 247 12.75 4.03 15.57
CA TRP A 247 11.99 2.96 14.91
C TRP A 247 12.44 1.56 15.34
N LYS A 248 13.73 1.37 15.63
CA LYS A 248 14.22 0.15 16.27
C LYS A 248 13.54 -0.09 17.61
N GLN A 249 13.40 0.97 18.42
CA GLN A 249 12.73 0.88 19.72
C GLN A 249 11.22 0.68 19.60
N LEU A 250 10.55 1.28 18.60
CA LEU A 250 9.13 1.02 18.32
C LEU A 250 8.87 -0.47 18.10
N ARG A 251 9.73 -1.16 17.36
CA ARG A 251 9.62 -2.61 17.10
C ARG A 251 9.79 -3.47 18.35
N GLN A 252 10.31 -2.91 19.46
CA GLN A 252 10.41 -3.61 20.74
C GLN A 252 9.13 -3.49 21.57
N ILE A 253 8.16 -2.66 21.18
CA ILE A 253 6.89 -2.53 21.89
C ILE A 253 6.03 -3.77 21.55
N PRO A 254 5.70 -4.64 22.54
CA PRO A 254 4.92 -5.86 22.27
C PRO A 254 3.53 -5.58 21.70
N TYR A 255 2.99 -6.56 20.97
CA TYR A 255 1.59 -6.57 20.55
C TYR A 255 0.65 -6.45 21.76
N GLY A 256 -0.43 -5.67 21.64
CA GLY A 256 -1.42 -5.47 22.71
C GLY A 256 -0.90 -4.62 23.87
N THR A 257 0.21 -3.90 23.67
CA THR A 257 0.75 -3.00 24.69
C THR A 257 1.00 -1.61 24.10
N THR A 258 0.95 -0.60 24.96
CA THR A 258 1.22 0.79 24.59
C THR A 258 2.26 1.41 25.52
N CYS A 259 2.97 2.42 25.02
CA CYS A 259 3.82 3.27 25.83
C CYS A 259 3.61 4.75 25.49
N SER A 260 4.08 5.66 26.33
CA SER A 260 4.05 7.09 26.03
C SER A 260 5.27 7.54 25.23
N TYR A 261 5.19 8.71 24.58
CA TYR A 261 6.36 9.33 23.95
C TYR A 261 7.52 9.57 24.93
N ARG A 262 7.21 9.76 26.23
CA ARG A 262 8.22 9.93 27.29
C ARG A 262 8.94 8.61 27.56
N ASP A 263 8.20 7.51 27.64
CA ASP A 263 8.78 6.17 27.85
C ASP A 263 9.67 5.79 26.69
N LEU A 264 9.22 6.05 25.46
CA LEU A 264 10.01 5.82 24.25
C LEU A 264 11.29 6.67 24.23
N ALA A 265 11.22 7.94 24.63
CA ALA A 265 12.38 8.82 24.73
C ALA A 265 13.37 8.34 25.81
N ALA A 266 12.89 7.88 26.96
CA ALA A 266 13.70 7.29 28.01
C ALA A 266 14.38 5.99 27.54
N ALA A 267 13.64 5.12 26.86
CA ALA A 267 14.14 3.82 26.37
C ALA A 267 15.27 3.93 25.34
N ILE A 268 15.31 5.02 24.54
CA ILE A 268 16.43 5.29 23.62
C ILE A 268 17.58 6.08 24.28
N GLY A 269 17.55 6.28 25.61
CA GLY A 269 18.57 7.01 26.36
C GLY A 269 18.52 8.53 26.17
N ARG A 270 17.39 9.09 25.72
CA ARG A 270 17.22 10.54 25.43
C ARG A 270 15.93 11.08 26.06
N PRO A 271 15.77 11.07 27.39
CA PRO A 271 14.51 11.39 28.07
C PRO A 271 13.96 12.80 27.80
N THR A 272 14.82 13.76 27.43
CA THR A 272 14.43 15.14 27.09
C THR A 272 13.96 15.30 25.64
N ALA A 273 14.19 14.29 24.78
CA ALA A 273 13.94 14.36 23.34
C ALA A 273 12.50 14.00 22.92
N VAL A 274 11.51 14.15 23.81
CA VAL A 274 10.11 13.70 23.61
C VAL A 274 9.50 14.23 22.30
N ARG A 275 9.68 15.53 22.00
CA ARG A 275 9.15 16.13 20.76
C ARG A 275 9.83 15.57 19.51
N ALA A 276 11.14 15.36 19.57
CA ALA A 276 11.88 14.77 18.46
C ALA A 276 11.47 13.31 18.22
N VAL A 277 11.25 12.54 19.29
CA VAL A 277 10.70 11.17 19.23
C VAL A 277 9.31 11.17 18.60
N ALA A 278 8.42 12.10 19.01
CA ALA A 278 7.09 12.22 18.41
C ALA A 278 7.15 12.54 16.91
N GLY A 279 8.07 13.43 16.49
CA GLY A 279 8.35 13.70 15.08
C GLY A 279 8.81 12.46 14.32
N SER A 280 9.81 11.74 14.85
CA SER A 280 10.30 10.48 14.27
C SER A 280 9.20 9.40 14.18
N ASN A 281 8.30 9.31 15.16
CA ASN A 281 7.16 8.39 15.15
C ASN A 281 6.19 8.72 14.00
N GLY A 282 5.88 10.00 13.80
CA GLY A 282 5.03 10.48 12.70
C GLY A 282 5.67 10.34 11.32
N ASP A 283 7.00 10.29 11.27
CA ASP A 283 7.80 10.06 10.06
C ASP A 283 7.96 8.60 9.68
N ASN A 284 7.41 7.66 10.45
CA ASN A 284 7.42 6.25 10.09
C ASN A 284 6.69 6.04 8.74
N ARG A 285 7.37 5.35 7.82
CA ARG A 285 6.90 5.05 6.45
C ARG A 285 6.53 3.58 6.27
N MET A 286 6.55 2.80 7.34
CA MET A 286 6.22 1.39 7.35
C MET A 286 5.16 1.16 8.43
N ALA A 287 3.97 1.69 8.19
CA ALA A 287 2.84 1.59 9.10
C ALA A 287 2.53 0.11 9.41
N ILE A 288 2.02 -0.16 10.61
CA ILE A 288 1.69 -1.50 11.13
C ILE A 288 2.95 -2.32 11.46
N VAL A 289 3.82 -2.59 10.48
CA VAL A 289 5.04 -3.42 10.66
C VAL A 289 6.09 -2.75 11.55
N ILE A 290 6.21 -1.41 11.49
CA ILE A 290 6.83 -0.59 12.52
C ILE A 290 5.67 0.02 13.32
N PRO A 291 5.42 -0.42 14.57
CA PRO A 291 4.15 -0.20 15.25
C PRO A 291 4.06 1.19 15.91
N CYS A 292 4.12 2.25 15.11
CA CYS A 292 4.02 3.64 15.58
C CYS A 292 2.63 3.99 16.16
N HIS A 293 1.62 3.14 15.96
CA HIS A 293 0.29 3.25 16.58
C HIS A 293 0.30 2.89 18.07
N ARG A 294 1.29 2.13 18.56
CA ARG A 294 1.40 1.72 19.98
C ARG A 294 1.92 2.83 20.91
N VAL A 295 2.32 3.98 20.37
CA VAL A 295 2.78 5.12 21.18
C VAL A 295 1.66 6.12 21.35
N ILE A 296 1.26 6.43 22.59
CA ILE A 296 0.12 7.30 22.89
C ILE A 296 0.51 8.54 23.71
N GLY A 297 -0.42 9.48 23.86
CA GLY A 297 -0.26 10.62 24.75
C GLY A 297 -0.14 10.17 26.21
N ALA A 298 0.50 10.99 27.05
CA ALA A 298 0.63 10.68 28.48
C ALA A 298 -0.72 10.63 29.23
N ASP A 299 -1.75 11.25 28.66
CA ASP A 299 -3.15 11.21 29.10
C ASP A 299 -3.91 9.97 28.62
N GLY A 300 -3.22 9.03 27.95
CA GLY A 300 -3.82 7.84 27.36
C GLY A 300 -4.54 8.09 26.03
N SER A 301 -4.56 9.33 25.52
CA SER A 301 -5.29 9.62 24.29
C SER A 301 -4.52 9.19 23.03
N PRO A 302 -5.18 8.56 22.05
CA PRO A 302 -4.58 8.28 20.75
C PRO A 302 -4.45 9.59 19.96
N THR A 303 -3.31 10.25 20.12
CA THR A 303 -2.96 11.46 19.35
C THR A 303 -2.08 11.11 18.17
N GLY A 304 -2.14 11.92 17.10
CA GLY A 304 -1.18 11.92 15.98
C GLY A 304 -0.90 10.55 15.35
N TYR A 305 -1.56 10.24 14.23
CA TYR A 305 -1.23 9.06 13.43
C TYR A 305 -1.18 9.42 11.95
N GLY A 306 -0.16 8.93 11.25
CA GLY A 306 0.04 9.21 9.84
C GLY A 306 -1.20 8.87 9.01
N GLY A 307 -1.76 7.68 9.23
CA GLY A 307 -3.00 7.23 8.59
C GLY A 307 -4.29 7.77 9.21
N GLY A 308 -4.23 8.74 10.15
CA GLY A 308 -5.39 9.27 10.86
C GLY A 308 -5.72 8.52 12.16
N VAL A 309 -6.17 9.28 13.17
CA VAL A 309 -6.39 8.78 14.54
C VAL A 309 -7.34 7.58 14.59
N TRP A 310 -8.36 7.53 13.74
CA TRP A 310 -9.31 6.42 13.69
C TRP A 310 -8.65 5.07 13.34
N ARG A 311 -7.59 5.05 12.52
CA ARG A 311 -6.85 3.83 12.20
C ARG A 311 -6.03 3.36 13.38
N LYS A 312 -5.35 4.29 14.06
CA LYS A 312 -4.60 4.01 15.27
C LYS A 312 -5.50 3.39 16.33
N GLN A 313 -6.68 3.97 16.56
CA GLN A 313 -7.66 3.41 17.48
C GLN A 313 -8.08 1.99 17.07
N ARG A 314 -8.36 1.75 15.79
CA ARG A 314 -8.74 0.41 15.31
C ARG A 314 -7.64 -0.63 15.41
N LEU A 315 -6.39 -0.24 15.19
CA LEU A 315 -5.24 -1.12 15.39
C LEU A 315 -5.08 -1.45 16.88
N LEU A 316 -5.22 -0.47 17.77
CA LEU A 316 -5.18 -0.73 19.22
C LEU A 316 -6.33 -1.66 19.66
N GLU A 317 -7.55 -1.41 19.20
CA GLU A 317 -8.73 -2.26 19.47
C GLU A 317 -8.56 -3.69 18.94
N LEU A 318 -7.89 -3.88 17.80
CA LEU A 318 -7.55 -5.19 17.25
C LEU A 318 -6.54 -5.93 18.14
N GLU A 319 -5.57 -5.21 18.69
CA GLU A 319 -4.46 -5.79 19.45
C GLU A 319 -4.80 -6.10 20.91
N GLY A 320 -5.84 -5.48 21.47
CA GLY A 320 -6.27 -5.63 22.86
C GLY A 320 -6.19 -4.33 23.64
#